data_AF-A0A1M5SVY2-F1
#
_entry.id   AF-A0A1M5SVY2-F1
#
_cell.length_a   1.000
_cell.length_b   1.000
_cell.length_c   1.000
_cell.angle_alpha   90.00
_cell.angle_beta   90.00
_cell.angle_gamma   90.00
#
_symmetry.space_group_name_H-M   'P 1'
#
loop_
_entity.id
_entity.type
_entity.pdbx_description
1 polymer ?
#
loop_
_entity_poly.entity_id
_entity_poly.type
_entity_poly.pdbx_seq_one_letter_code
_entity_poly.pdbx_strand_id
1 'polypeptide(L)'
;MKSIVYILLFAFATTTLAQNTEVYLFDIANSDGKLTLTNKRNISNNKGYDNQPSFYNDNLVSFVSTKNGQTDIAFYHLNKQMVSFANSTPNGGEYSPLKIPNSKDISAVRLDNDGKQRLYRYDFRTGESTELVKDLVVAYYTWYDESTIVAAVIEESGLNLYVIDVNTGKSRRDAINVGRSFHKIPNSKLVSFVEKRDDKWTLKSLNPITSETRDILELPNKTEDICWLIDGSIVIPINNNVYLFNPKKDKQFRLLANFDDDNLQKITRIATNEIGTMLALVSEISPEEIVQQQLDAYNARDIDAFMATYSNNIKLYNFPNELRTEGQEAMKNSYKGFFENTPDLNCKILKRIVTGNKVIDHELVTANGNTFRAVAIYEVENGLISKVTFVR
;
A
#
# COMPACT_ATOMS: atom_id res chain seq x y z
N MET A 1 -31.48 13.03 -31.60
CA MET A 1 -30.11 13.24 -31.11
C MET A 1 -30.00 12.62 -29.73
N LYS A 2 -29.47 11.39 -29.64
CA LYS A 2 -29.26 10.70 -28.38
C LYS A 2 -27.92 11.20 -27.81
N SER A 3 -27.98 11.85 -26.65
CA SER A 3 -26.81 12.29 -25.89
C SER A 3 -26.01 11.05 -25.48
N ILE A 4 -24.84 10.87 -26.06
CA ILE A 4 -23.84 9.92 -25.59
C ILE A 4 -23.15 10.63 -24.42
N VAL A 5 -23.57 10.26 -23.21
CA VAL A 5 -22.86 10.61 -21.98
C VAL A 5 -21.55 9.84 -22.02
N TYR A 6 -20.46 10.54 -22.33
CA TYR A 6 -19.12 10.02 -22.13
C TYR A 6 -18.91 9.91 -20.62
N ILE A 7 -19.07 8.69 -20.08
CA ILE A 7 -18.54 8.32 -18.78
C ILE A 7 -17.02 8.32 -18.95
N LEU A 8 -16.41 9.46 -18.64
CA LEU A 8 -14.98 9.53 -18.38
C LEU A 8 -14.71 8.68 -17.15
N LEU A 9 -14.25 7.44 -17.36
CA LEU A 9 -13.54 6.66 -16.36
C LEU A 9 -12.30 7.48 -15.97
N PHE A 10 -12.42 8.28 -14.91
CA PHE A 10 -11.31 9.03 -14.38
C PHE A 10 -10.33 8.07 -13.71
N ALA A 11 -9.20 7.89 -14.36
CA ALA A 11 -8.01 7.18 -13.90
C ALA A 11 -7.31 7.92 -12.74
N PHE A 12 -8.06 8.23 -11.67
CA PHE A 12 -7.50 8.47 -10.33
C PHE A 12 -7.63 7.25 -9.42
N ALA A 13 -8.38 6.22 -9.86
CA ALA A 13 -7.88 4.88 -9.69
C ALA A 13 -6.66 4.80 -10.59
N THR A 14 -5.47 4.89 -10.00
CA THR A 14 -4.32 4.21 -10.60
C THR A 14 -4.84 2.89 -11.14
N THR A 15 -4.48 2.54 -12.37
CA THR A 15 -4.40 1.15 -12.79
C THR A 15 -3.37 0.45 -11.91
N THR A 16 -3.61 0.37 -10.60
CA THR A 16 -3.13 -0.69 -9.77
C THR A 16 -3.87 -1.90 -10.29
N LEU A 17 -3.26 -2.58 -11.28
CA LEU A 17 -3.11 -4.03 -11.11
C LEU A 17 -2.89 -4.22 -9.62
N ALA A 18 -3.85 -4.81 -8.91
CA ALA A 18 -3.90 -4.82 -7.45
C ALA A 18 -2.50 -5.16 -6.94
N GLN A 19 -1.77 -4.15 -6.45
CA GLN A 19 -0.41 -4.37 -5.99
C GLN A 19 -0.58 -5.20 -4.74
N ASN A 20 -0.11 -6.44 -4.82
CA ASN A 20 -0.14 -7.33 -3.67
C ASN A 20 0.75 -6.67 -2.60
N THR A 21 0.14 -6.30 -1.50
CA THR A 21 0.73 -5.46 -0.46
C THR A 21 0.38 -6.04 0.89
N GLU A 22 1.31 -5.88 1.82
CA GLU A 22 1.18 -6.40 3.18
C GLU A 22 1.41 -5.28 4.18
N VAL A 23 0.65 -5.30 5.27
CA VAL A 23 0.72 -4.39 6.40
C VAL A 23 1.60 -5.02 7.47
N TYR A 24 2.70 -4.35 7.79
CA TYR A 24 3.61 -4.76 8.86
C TYR A 24 3.51 -3.82 10.05
N LEU A 25 3.59 -4.37 11.27
CA LEU A 25 3.54 -3.65 12.53
C LEU A 25 4.84 -3.84 13.32
N PHE A 26 5.38 -2.74 13.82
CA PHE A 26 6.60 -2.68 14.63
C PHE A 26 6.33 -1.97 15.96
N ASP A 27 7.06 -2.37 17.00
CA ASP A 27 7.16 -1.61 18.24
C ASP A 27 8.30 -0.57 18.08
N ILE A 28 8.05 0.67 18.48
CA ILE A 28 9.04 1.74 18.54
C ILE A 28 9.66 1.73 19.94
N ALA A 29 10.89 1.23 20.04
CA ALA A 29 11.66 1.28 21.28
C ALA A 29 12.50 2.57 21.33
N ASN A 30 12.63 3.13 22.52
CA ASN A 30 13.48 4.29 22.78
C ASN A 30 14.50 3.94 23.87
N SER A 31 15.78 3.89 23.50
CA SER A 31 16.89 3.72 24.44
C SER A 31 17.76 4.97 24.37
N ASP A 32 17.82 5.73 25.47
CA ASP A 32 18.65 6.95 25.61
C ASP A 32 18.43 7.99 24.49
N GLY A 33 17.18 8.15 24.04
CA GLY A 33 16.82 9.09 22.97
C GLY A 33 17.04 8.55 21.55
N LYS A 34 17.56 7.33 21.42
CA LYS A 34 17.68 6.64 20.12
C LYS A 34 16.46 5.74 19.91
N LEU A 35 15.65 6.11 18.91
CA LEU A 35 14.55 5.29 18.44
C LEU A 35 15.04 4.12 17.58
N THR A 36 14.44 2.95 17.78
CA THR A 36 14.65 1.74 16.97
C THR A 36 13.33 1.00 16.76
N LEU A 37 13.17 0.34 15.61
CA LEU A 37 12.03 -0.51 15.33
C LEU A 37 12.34 -1.96 15.75
N THR A 38 11.39 -2.60 16.43
CA THR A 38 11.51 -3.97 16.93
C THR A 38 10.20 -4.73 16.72
N ASN A 39 10.20 -6.05 16.98
CA ASN A 39 9.00 -6.88 16.99
C ASN A 39 8.16 -6.78 15.71
N LYS A 40 8.82 -6.98 14.56
CA LYS A 40 8.18 -7.01 13.24
C LYS A 40 7.11 -8.10 13.19
N ARG A 41 5.89 -7.73 12.79
CA ARG A 41 4.76 -8.65 12.57
C ARG A 41 4.12 -8.33 11.22
N ASN A 42 3.88 -9.33 10.37
CA ASN A 42 2.92 -9.17 9.27
C ASN A 42 1.51 -9.31 9.85
N ILE A 43 0.72 -8.25 9.84
CA ILE A 43 -0.60 -8.20 10.50
C ILE A 43 -1.77 -8.38 9.53
N SER A 44 -1.55 -8.26 8.22
CA SER A 44 -2.54 -8.61 7.20
C SER A 44 -2.44 -10.08 6.85
N ASN A 45 -1.24 -10.55 6.50
CA ASN A 45 -0.93 -11.92 6.09
C ASN A 45 -1.99 -12.48 5.13
N ASN A 46 -2.26 -11.72 4.07
CA ASN A 46 -3.37 -11.96 3.17
C ASN A 46 -2.97 -11.62 1.72
N LYS A 47 -3.53 -12.36 0.77
CA LYS A 47 -3.27 -12.08 -0.64
C LYS A 47 -4.14 -10.93 -1.11
N GLY A 48 -3.50 -9.95 -1.75
CA GLY A 48 -4.18 -8.88 -2.48
C GLY A 48 -3.80 -7.50 -1.97
N TYR A 49 -4.74 -6.58 -2.04
CA TYR A 49 -4.56 -5.22 -1.59
C TYR A 49 -4.81 -5.12 -0.08
N ASP A 50 -3.75 -5.12 0.72
CA ASP A 50 -3.80 -4.79 2.14
C ASP A 50 -3.08 -3.46 2.40
N ASN A 51 -3.81 -2.44 2.83
CA ASN A 51 -3.32 -1.06 2.74
C ASN A 51 -3.94 -0.09 3.75
N GLN A 52 -3.42 1.13 3.74
CA GLN A 52 -3.94 2.31 4.45
C GLN A 52 -4.17 2.04 5.96
N PRO A 53 -3.15 1.57 6.68
CA PRO A 53 -3.27 1.29 8.11
C PRO A 53 -3.52 2.58 8.89
N SER A 54 -4.27 2.45 9.97
CA SER A 54 -4.50 3.47 10.98
C SER A 54 -4.72 2.81 12.33
N PHE A 55 -4.46 3.53 13.42
CA PHE A 55 -4.67 3.00 14.76
C PHE A 55 -6.06 3.44 15.25
N TYR A 56 -6.94 2.47 15.47
CA TYR A 56 -8.24 2.71 16.11
C TYR A 56 -8.04 2.95 17.62
N ASN A 57 -7.10 2.22 18.22
CA ASN A 57 -6.54 2.46 19.56
C ASN A 57 -5.22 1.66 19.72
N ASP A 58 -4.66 1.65 20.94
CA ASP A 58 -3.40 0.94 21.24
C ASP A 58 -3.47 -0.60 21.15
N ASN A 59 -4.67 -1.18 20.95
CA ASN A 59 -4.86 -2.62 20.78
C ASN A 59 -5.46 -3.00 19.41
N LEU A 60 -5.90 -2.03 18.61
CA LEU A 60 -6.57 -2.26 17.33
C LEU A 60 -5.95 -1.41 16.23
N VAL A 61 -5.38 -2.09 15.24
CA VAL A 61 -4.94 -1.47 13.99
C VAL A 61 -6.02 -1.76 12.93
N SER A 62 -6.62 -0.70 12.38
CA SER A 62 -7.49 -0.79 11.21
C SER A 62 -6.67 -0.67 9.93
N PHE A 63 -7.08 -1.37 8.89
CA PHE A 63 -6.55 -1.28 7.54
C PHE A 63 -7.63 -1.79 6.58
N VAL A 64 -7.43 -1.65 5.28
CA VAL A 64 -8.29 -2.36 4.30
C VAL A 64 -7.59 -3.61 3.87
N SER A 65 -8.37 -4.66 3.65
CA SER A 65 -7.84 -5.97 3.27
C SER A 65 -8.70 -6.61 2.20
N THR A 66 -8.07 -7.30 1.26
CA THR A 66 -8.79 -7.98 0.19
C THR A 66 -9.52 -9.21 0.71
N LYS A 67 -10.82 -9.26 0.47
CA LYS A 67 -11.70 -10.37 0.84
C LYS A 67 -12.74 -10.57 -0.25
N ASN A 68 -12.87 -11.80 -0.76
CA ASN A 68 -13.84 -12.15 -1.80
C ASN A 68 -13.79 -11.26 -3.06
N GLY A 69 -12.60 -10.79 -3.46
CA GLY A 69 -12.40 -9.98 -4.66
C GLY A 69 -12.67 -8.48 -4.51
N GLN A 70 -12.92 -8.01 -3.29
CA GLN A 70 -13.08 -6.58 -2.95
C GLN A 70 -12.26 -6.23 -1.71
N THR A 71 -12.16 -4.94 -1.37
CA THR A 71 -11.53 -4.49 -0.12
C THR A 71 -12.59 -4.25 0.95
N ASP A 72 -12.40 -4.82 2.13
CA ASP A 72 -13.23 -4.57 3.32
C ASP A 72 -12.37 -3.98 4.44
N ILE A 73 -13.00 -3.35 5.45
CA ILE A 73 -12.31 -2.82 6.63
C ILE A 73 -11.93 -3.99 7.56
N ALA A 74 -10.62 -4.17 7.75
CA ALA A 74 -10.04 -5.14 8.65
C ALA A 74 -9.53 -4.49 9.93
N PHE A 75 -9.54 -5.25 11.02
CA PHE A 75 -8.96 -4.90 12.32
C PHE A 75 -8.03 -6.01 12.79
N TYR A 76 -6.76 -5.68 13.01
CA TYR A 76 -5.83 -6.55 13.73
C TYR A 76 -5.92 -6.29 15.24
N HIS A 77 -6.19 -7.35 16.01
CA HIS A 77 -6.28 -7.33 17.47
C HIS A 77 -4.95 -7.74 18.07
N LEU A 78 -4.20 -6.81 18.65
CA LEU A 78 -2.84 -7.07 19.18
C LEU A 78 -2.84 -8.18 20.24
N ASN A 79 -3.75 -8.09 21.22
CA ASN A 79 -3.82 -9.07 22.32
C ASN A 79 -4.19 -10.49 21.86
N LYS A 80 -4.91 -10.61 20.74
CA LYS A 80 -5.40 -11.91 20.22
C LYS A 80 -4.59 -12.42 19.02
N GLN A 81 -3.76 -11.56 18.44
CA GLN A 81 -2.99 -11.80 17.22
C GLN A 81 -3.87 -12.33 16.08
N MET A 82 -5.01 -11.68 15.84
CA MET A 82 -5.95 -12.10 14.79
C MET A 82 -6.56 -10.90 14.08
N VAL A 83 -6.99 -11.14 12.85
CA VAL A 83 -7.74 -10.19 12.03
C VAL A 83 -9.24 -10.49 12.12
N SER A 84 -10.05 -9.44 12.25
CA SER A 84 -11.50 -9.48 12.09
C SER A 84 -11.94 -8.43 11.08
N PHE A 85 -13.08 -8.63 10.41
CA PHE A 85 -13.62 -7.67 9.45
C PHE A 85 -14.82 -6.93 10.04
N ALA A 86 -14.87 -5.62 9.84
CA ALA A 86 -15.97 -4.76 10.29
C ALA A 86 -17.22 -4.93 9.43
N ASN A 87 -17.01 -5.24 8.15
CA ASN A 87 -18.04 -5.25 7.13
C ASN A 87 -17.80 -6.38 6.11
N SER A 88 -18.76 -6.52 5.22
CA SER A 88 -18.68 -7.34 4.00
C SER A 88 -19.58 -6.65 2.98
N THR A 89 -19.11 -5.57 2.39
CA THR A 89 -20.00 -4.65 1.66
C THR A 89 -20.26 -5.15 0.24
N PRO A 90 -21.44 -5.65 -0.13
CA PRO A 90 -21.66 -6.24 -1.46
C PRO A 90 -21.52 -5.23 -2.63
N ASN A 91 -21.50 -3.93 -2.33
CA ASN A 91 -21.69 -2.87 -3.31
C ASN A 91 -20.47 -1.97 -3.53
N GLY A 92 -19.28 -2.38 -3.09
CA GLY A 92 -18.08 -1.58 -3.28
C GLY A 92 -16.89 -2.03 -2.44
N GLY A 93 -15.75 -1.37 -2.63
CA GLY A 93 -14.54 -1.58 -1.83
C GLY A 93 -14.24 -0.40 -0.93
N GLU A 94 -13.89 -0.66 0.33
CA GLU A 94 -13.46 0.36 1.29
C GLU A 94 -11.97 0.71 1.18
N TYR A 95 -11.65 1.94 1.57
CA TYR A 95 -10.34 2.58 1.55
C TYR A 95 -10.20 3.59 2.70
N SER A 96 -8.97 3.83 3.15
CA SER A 96 -8.62 4.85 4.16
C SER A 96 -9.49 4.82 5.44
N PRO A 97 -9.58 3.68 6.15
CA PRO A 97 -10.39 3.55 7.35
C PRO A 97 -9.79 4.37 8.49
N LEU A 98 -10.60 5.18 9.17
CA LEU A 98 -10.19 6.00 10.31
C LEU A 98 -11.25 5.98 11.40
N LYS A 99 -10.82 5.88 12.66
CA LYS A 99 -11.73 6.04 13.79
C LYS A 99 -12.35 7.44 13.80
N ILE A 100 -13.66 7.51 13.98
CA ILE A 100 -14.36 8.78 14.17
C ILE A 100 -14.07 9.29 15.60
N PRO A 101 -13.61 10.55 15.77
CA PRO A 101 -13.34 11.10 17.10
C PRO A 101 -14.54 10.96 18.04
N ASN A 102 -14.27 10.61 19.29
CA ASN A 102 -15.27 10.42 20.36
C ASN A 102 -16.44 9.47 20.01
N SER A 103 -16.25 8.61 19.03
CA SER A 103 -17.18 7.56 18.64
C SER A 103 -16.51 6.19 18.71
N LYS A 104 -17.34 5.15 18.78
CA LYS A 104 -16.88 3.76 18.57
C LYS A 104 -16.83 3.40 17.09
N ASP A 105 -17.43 4.21 16.23
CA ASP A 105 -17.58 3.89 14.82
C ASP A 105 -16.32 4.19 14.04
N ILE A 106 -16.24 3.57 12.85
CA ILE A 106 -15.16 3.79 11.90
C ILE A 106 -15.73 4.48 10.67
N SER A 107 -14.98 5.40 10.08
CA SER A 107 -15.28 5.94 8.77
C SER A 107 -14.34 5.34 7.74
N ALA A 108 -14.80 5.22 6.50
CA ALA A 108 -13.97 4.82 5.37
C ALA A 108 -14.51 5.44 4.09
N VAL A 109 -13.61 5.68 3.16
CA VAL A 109 -14.00 5.99 1.79
C VAL A 109 -14.43 4.69 1.12
N ARG A 110 -15.53 4.69 0.37
CA ARG A 110 -15.97 3.53 -0.41
C ARG A 110 -16.06 3.90 -1.88
N LEU A 111 -15.50 3.06 -2.74
CA LEU A 111 -15.79 3.08 -4.17
C LEU A 111 -16.99 2.17 -4.41
N ASP A 112 -18.15 2.78 -4.65
CA ASP A 112 -19.38 2.07 -4.93
C ASP A 112 -19.39 1.48 -6.36
N ASN A 113 -20.20 0.45 -6.58
CA ASN A 113 -20.36 -0.19 -7.89
C ASN A 113 -20.93 0.75 -8.98
N ASP A 114 -21.50 1.90 -8.60
CA ASP A 114 -21.88 2.97 -9.54
C ASP A 114 -20.68 3.81 -10.02
N GLY A 115 -19.47 3.47 -9.57
CA GLY A 115 -18.21 4.14 -9.90
C GLY A 115 -17.96 5.41 -9.11
N LYS A 116 -18.85 5.79 -8.17
CA LYS A 116 -18.67 6.97 -7.34
C LYS A 116 -17.94 6.61 -6.05
N GLN A 117 -17.12 7.54 -5.60
CA GLN A 117 -16.36 7.41 -4.36
C GLN A 117 -16.94 8.38 -3.32
N ARG A 118 -17.32 7.85 -2.16
CA ARG A 118 -18.01 8.59 -1.09
C ARG A 118 -17.42 8.25 0.28
N LEU A 119 -17.63 9.13 1.25
CA LEU A 119 -17.23 8.88 2.63
C LEU A 119 -18.40 8.30 3.43
N TYR A 120 -18.17 7.19 4.12
CA TYR A 120 -19.16 6.49 4.93
C TYR A 120 -18.71 6.38 6.39
N ARG A 121 -19.68 6.35 7.30
CA ARG A 121 -19.58 5.88 8.67
C ARG A 121 -20.08 4.44 8.72
N TYR A 122 -19.40 3.59 9.46
CA TYR A 122 -19.76 2.19 9.71
C TYR A 122 -19.91 1.99 11.21
N ASP A 123 -21.05 1.45 11.64
CA ASP A 123 -21.20 0.97 13.00
C ASP A 123 -20.19 -0.15 13.25
N PHE A 124 -19.37 0.01 14.30
CA PHE A 124 -18.25 -0.91 14.54
C PHE A 124 -18.70 -2.34 14.87
N ARG A 125 -19.94 -2.54 15.35
CA ARG A 125 -20.45 -3.86 15.75
C ARG A 125 -21.24 -4.53 14.65
N THR A 126 -22.08 -3.79 13.94
CA THR A 126 -23.00 -4.34 12.94
C THR A 126 -22.47 -4.24 11.52
N GLY A 127 -21.52 -3.33 11.27
CA GLY A 127 -21.01 -3.03 9.93
C GLY A 127 -21.99 -2.21 9.08
N GLU A 128 -23.14 -1.80 9.63
CA GLU A 128 -24.10 -0.96 8.92
C GLU A 128 -23.49 0.39 8.58
N SER A 129 -23.62 0.81 7.32
CA SER A 129 -22.99 2.02 6.80
C SER A 129 -23.98 3.15 6.54
N THR A 130 -23.60 4.39 6.87
CA THR A 130 -24.33 5.62 6.52
C THR A 130 -23.40 6.61 5.82
N GLU A 131 -23.88 7.22 4.75
CA GLU A 131 -23.10 8.19 3.97
C GLU A 131 -22.92 9.50 4.75
N LEU A 132 -21.68 9.99 4.84
CA LEU A 132 -21.32 11.21 5.56
C LEU A 132 -21.22 12.43 4.63
N VAL A 133 -20.72 12.25 3.41
CA VAL A 133 -20.50 13.35 2.45
C VAL A 133 -21.08 12.96 1.10
N LYS A 134 -22.11 13.68 0.66
CA LYS A 134 -22.92 13.34 -0.52
C LYS A 134 -22.45 13.98 -1.82
N ASP A 135 -21.99 15.22 -1.73
CA ASP A 135 -21.80 16.09 -2.91
C ASP A 135 -20.35 16.18 -3.38
N LEU A 136 -19.41 15.53 -2.68
CA LEU A 136 -17.98 15.58 -2.97
C LEU A 136 -17.39 14.18 -3.08
N VAL A 137 -16.51 13.99 -4.06
CA VAL A 137 -15.77 12.74 -4.29
C VAL A 137 -14.53 12.72 -3.42
N VAL A 138 -14.69 12.33 -2.16
CA VAL A 138 -13.60 12.29 -1.17
C VAL A 138 -12.66 11.11 -1.47
N ALA A 139 -11.38 11.37 -1.73
CA ALA A 139 -10.37 10.34 -1.97
C ALA A 139 -9.62 9.91 -0.70
N TYR A 140 -9.18 10.90 0.08
CA TYR A 140 -8.43 10.74 1.32
C TYR A 140 -8.87 11.80 2.30
N TYR A 141 -8.76 11.52 3.60
CA TYR A 141 -9.19 12.46 4.62
C TYR A 141 -8.51 12.17 5.96
N THR A 142 -8.57 13.14 6.86
CA THR A 142 -8.37 12.96 8.29
C THR A 142 -9.46 13.73 9.03
N TRP A 143 -9.84 13.24 10.21
CA TRP A 143 -10.68 14.00 11.12
C TRP A 143 -9.88 15.11 11.80
N TYR A 144 -10.41 16.33 11.78
CA TYR A 144 -9.94 17.44 12.62
C TYR A 144 -10.62 17.39 13.99
N ASP A 145 -11.95 17.24 14.01
CA ASP A 145 -12.78 17.03 15.19
C ASP A 145 -13.93 16.05 14.88
N GLU A 146 -14.96 15.95 15.73
CA GLU A 146 -16.11 15.02 15.56
C GLU A 146 -17.00 15.32 14.35
N SER A 147 -16.91 16.53 13.80
CA SER A 147 -17.81 17.05 12.77
C SER A 147 -17.08 17.58 11.54
N THR A 148 -15.77 17.81 11.65
CA THR A 148 -14.96 18.43 10.59
C THR A 148 -13.89 17.47 10.12
N ILE A 149 -13.82 17.28 8.80
CA ILE A 149 -12.73 16.57 8.13
C ILE A 149 -11.90 17.54 7.29
N VAL A 150 -10.62 17.22 7.14
CA VAL A 150 -9.74 17.77 6.11
C VAL A 150 -9.51 16.68 5.08
N ALA A 151 -9.80 16.95 3.82
CA ALA A 151 -9.89 15.93 2.77
C ALA A 151 -9.20 16.34 1.47
N ALA A 152 -8.67 15.34 0.76
CA ALA A 152 -8.46 15.41 -0.68
C ALA A 152 -9.76 15.04 -1.39
N VAL A 153 -10.28 15.96 -2.18
CA VAL A 153 -11.44 15.75 -3.06
C VAL A 153 -10.97 15.67 -4.50
N ILE A 154 -11.50 14.71 -5.26
CA ILE A 154 -11.23 14.57 -6.68
C ILE A 154 -12.07 15.61 -7.42
N GLU A 155 -11.39 16.54 -8.09
CA GLU A 155 -12.02 17.50 -9.01
C GLU A 155 -11.15 17.64 -10.25
N GLU A 156 -11.79 17.67 -11.43
CA GLU A 156 -11.10 17.67 -12.72
C GLU A 156 -10.08 16.51 -12.79
N SER A 157 -8.80 16.81 -13.04
CA SER A 157 -7.71 15.85 -13.09
C SER A 157 -6.78 15.93 -11.87
N GLY A 158 -7.27 16.35 -10.70
CA GLY A 158 -6.43 16.52 -9.51
C GLY A 158 -7.11 16.20 -8.18
N LEU A 159 -6.28 16.16 -7.15
CA LEU A 159 -6.71 16.15 -5.75
C LEU A 159 -6.63 17.56 -5.19
N ASN A 160 -7.72 18.06 -4.64
CA ASN A 160 -7.83 19.39 -4.06
C ASN A 160 -8.11 19.30 -2.56
N LEU A 161 -7.54 20.22 -1.79
CA LEU A 161 -7.69 20.29 -0.34
C LEU A 161 -9.02 20.94 0.03
N TYR A 162 -9.82 20.23 0.80
CA TYR A 162 -11.09 20.69 1.33
C TYR A 162 -11.15 20.58 2.85
N VAL A 163 -11.84 21.52 3.48
CA VAL A 163 -12.36 21.39 4.85
C VAL A 163 -13.87 21.23 4.75
N ILE A 164 -14.40 20.18 5.36
CA ILE A 164 -15.81 19.78 5.21
C ILE A 164 -16.41 19.53 6.60
N ASP A 165 -17.55 20.16 6.88
CA ASP A 165 -18.41 19.84 8.02
C ASP A 165 -19.38 18.73 7.58
N VAL A 166 -19.25 17.53 8.15
CA VAL A 166 -20.03 16.35 7.75
C VAL A 166 -21.48 16.39 8.22
N ASN A 167 -21.82 17.23 9.19
CA ASN A 167 -23.18 17.35 9.71
C ASN A 167 -24.03 18.26 8.83
N THR A 168 -23.43 19.34 8.33
CA THR A 168 -24.10 20.36 7.51
C THR A 168 -23.85 20.22 6.02
N GLY A 169 -22.83 19.44 5.63
CA GLY A 169 -22.35 19.33 4.25
C GLY A 169 -21.61 20.57 3.74
N LYS A 170 -21.45 21.61 4.58
CA LYS A 170 -20.71 22.82 4.18
C LYS A 170 -19.25 22.47 3.95
N SER A 171 -18.73 22.93 2.83
CA SER A 171 -17.35 22.65 2.41
C SER A 171 -16.68 23.91 1.88
N ARG A 172 -15.35 23.91 1.95
CA ARG A 172 -14.49 24.99 1.44
C ARG A 172 -13.21 24.40 0.89
N ARG A 173 -12.81 24.83 -0.31
CA ARG A 173 -11.51 24.49 -0.91
C ARG A 173 -10.44 25.45 -0.41
N ASP A 174 -9.37 24.92 0.17
CA ASP A 174 -8.25 25.71 0.71
C ASP A 174 -6.97 25.62 -0.15
N ALA A 175 -6.82 24.56 -0.97
CA ALA A 175 -5.70 24.43 -1.91
C ALA A 175 -6.02 23.47 -3.07
N ILE A 176 -5.19 23.48 -4.11
CA ILE A 176 -5.24 22.56 -5.26
C ILE A 176 -3.96 21.74 -5.36
N ASN A 177 -3.99 20.64 -6.11
CA ASN A 177 -2.83 19.77 -6.36
C ASN A 177 -2.15 19.28 -5.08
N VAL A 178 -2.93 18.63 -4.22
CA VAL A 178 -2.42 18.03 -2.97
C VAL A 178 -2.13 16.54 -3.12
N GLY A 179 -1.39 16.00 -2.17
CA GLY A 179 -1.17 14.56 -2.03
C GLY A 179 -2.28 13.85 -1.27
N ARG A 180 -2.00 12.60 -0.91
CA ARG A 180 -2.93 11.74 -0.15
C ARG A 180 -2.70 11.71 1.36
N SER A 181 -1.61 12.29 1.85
CA SER A 181 -1.20 12.26 3.26
C SER A 181 -1.76 13.46 4.01
N PHE A 182 -2.69 13.19 4.95
CA PHE A 182 -3.33 14.17 5.81
C PHE A 182 -3.25 13.71 7.26
N HIS A 183 -2.70 14.52 8.15
CA HIS A 183 -2.45 14.10 9.54
C HIS A 183 -2.67 15.25 10.50
N LYS A 184 -3.28 15.00 11.67
CA LYS A 184 -3.24 15.96 12.77
C LYS A 184 -1.78 16.18 13.19
N ILE A 185 -1.38 17.43 13.35
CA ILE A 185 -0.06 17.78 13.89
C ILE A 185 -0.14 17.66 15.42
N PRO A 186 0.68 16.79 16.06
CA PRO A 186 0.62 16.57 17.50
C PRO A 186 0.74 17.84 18.32
N ASN A 187 0.02 17.89 19.44
CA ASN A 187 0.00 19.02 20.38
C ASN A 187 -0.40 20.36 19.75
N SER A 188 -1.26 20.34 18.72
CA SER A 188 -1.74 21.53 18.04
C SER A 188 -3.19 21.35 17.53
N LYS A 189 -3.78 22.45 17.03
CA LYS A 189 -5.06 22.45 16.32
C LYS A 189 -4.87 22.50 14.79
N LEU A 190 -3.74 21.98 14.30
CA LEU A 190 -3.38 22.05 12.89
C LEU A 190 -3.43 20.65 12.25
N VAL A 191 -3.68 20.62 10.96
CA VAL A 191 -3.59 19.43 10.12
C VAL A 191 -2.46 19.64 9.12
N SER A 192 -1.57 18.67 8.94
CA SER A 192 -0.59 18.69 7.88
C SER A 192 -1.14 18.03 6.62
N PHE A 193 -0.73 18.55 5.46
CA PHE A 193 -0.99 17.97 4.14
C PHE A 193 0.22 18.16 3.22
N VAL A 194 0.31 17.36 2.17
CA VAL A 194 1.34 17.51 1.13
C VAL A 194 0.80 18.35 -0.01
N GLU A 195 1.45 19.47 -0.34
CA GLU A 195 1.22 20.23 -1.57
C GLU A 195 2.20 19.76 -2.65
N LYS A 196 1.72 19.58 -3.89
CA LYS A 196 2.52 19.15 -5.04
C LYS A 196 2.58 20.25 -6.08
N ARG A 197 3.75 20.86 -6.24
CA ARG A 197 4.01 21.84 -7.30
C ARG A 197 5.21 21.40 -8.12
N ASP A 198 4.97 21.01 -9.37
CA ASP A 198 5.99 20.57 -10.32
C ASP A 198 6.99 19.56 -9.71
N ASP A 199 8.23 20.00 -9.48
CA ASP A 199 9.30 19.18 -8.94
C ASP A 199 9.45 19.25 -7.42
N LYS A 200 8.66 20.08 -6.73
CA LYS A 200 8.76 20.30 -5.28
C LYS A 200 7.47 19.90 -4.57
N TRP A 201 7.61 18.91 -3.70
CA TRP A 201 6.53 18.48 -2.82
C TRP A 201 6.82 18.99 -1.42
N THR A 202 5.86 19.68 -0.81
CA THR A 202 6.06 20.37 0.46
C THR A 202 5.00 19.90 1.46
N LEU A 203 5.45 19.45 2.62
CA LEU A 203 4.58 19.27 3.78
C LEU A 203 4.22 20.64 4.36
N LYS A 204 2.93 20.92 4.47
CA LYS A 204 2.40 22.17 5.01
C LYS A 204 1.47 21.92 6.18
N SER A 205 1.38 22.86 7.11
CA SER A 205 0.28 22.92 8.08
C SER A 205 -0.90 23.70 7.51
N LEU A 206 -2.11 23.34 7.90
CA LEU A 206 -3.38 24.02 7.71
C LEU A 206 -4.02 24.25 9.08
N ASN A 207 -4.54 25.46 9.31
CA ASN A 207 -5.54 25.71 10.34
C ASN A 207 -6.95 25.55 9.72
N PRO A 208 -7.71 24.49 10.05
CA PRO A 208 -8.99 24.22 9.38
C PRO A 208 -10.06 25.30 9.61
N ILE A 209 -9.90 26.12 10.66
CA ILE A 209 -10.82 27.20 11.00
C ILE A 209 -10.52 28.49 10.23
N THR A 210 -9.25 28.84 10.08
CA THR A 210 -8.85 30.14 9.49
C THR A 210 -8.34 30.05 8.06
N SER A 211 -8.19 28.83 7.51
CA SER A 211 -7.54 28.55 6.22
C SER A 211 -6.06 28.95 6.15
N GLU A 212 -5.44 29.36 7.26
CA GLU A 212 -4.02 29.71 7.25
C GLU A 212 -3.17 28.47 6.96
N THR A 213 -2.25 28.59 6.01
CA THR A 213 -1.27 27.56 5.68
C THR A 213 0.16 28.04 5.88
N ARG A 214 1.06 27.13 6.26
CA ARG A 214 2.50 27.41 6.43
C ARG A 214 3.33 26.21 5.98
N ASP A 215 4.47 26.46 5.36
CA ASP A 215 5.41 25.42 4.96
C ASP A 215 6.11 24.84 6.20
N ILE A 216 6.30 23.52 6.23
CA ILE A 216 7.00 22.80 7.29
C ILE A 216 8.32 22.22 6.75
N LEU A 217 8.24 21.48 5.65
CA LEU A 217 9.35 20.67 5.15
C LEU A 217 9.20 20.41 3.64
N GLU A 218 10.25 20.65 2.86
CA GLU A 218 10.34 20.13 1.50
C GLU A 218 10.64 18.63 1.57
N LEU A 219 9.80 17.81 0.95
CA LEU A 219 9.86 16.36 1.05
C LEU A 219 10.89 15.79 0.08
N PRO A 220 11.82 14.93 0.54
CA PRO A 220 12.81 14.30 -0.34
C PRO A 220 12.12 13.33 -1.31
N ASN A 221 12.70 13.18 -2.50
CA ASN A 221 12.31 12.19 -3.51
C ASN A 221 10.81 12.17 -3.86
N LYS A 222 10.13 13.34 -3.78
CA LYS A 222 8.67 13.44 -3.99
C LYS A 222 7.91 12.39 -3.15
N THR A 223 8.31 12.26 -1.89
CA THR A 223 7.67 11.30 -0.98
C THR A 223 6.23 11.71 -0.73
N GLU A 224 5.32 10.74 -0.82
CA GLU A 224 3.88 10.97 -0.78
C GLU A 224 3.29 10.83 0.63
N ASP A 225 3.89 10.00 1.49
CA ASP A 225 3.32 9.53 2.75
C ASP A 225 4.25 9.86 3.92
N ILE A 226 3.70 10.31 5.05
CA ILE A 226 4.43 10.61 6.28
C ILE A 226 3.56 10.24 7.49
N CYS A 227 4.14 10.16 8.68
CA CYS A 227 3.37 10.23 9.91
C CYS A 227 4.10 11.06 10.98
N TRP A 228 3.37 11.51 12.00
CA TRP A 228 3.91 12.31 13.10
C TRP A 228 3.99 11.49 14.38
N LEU A 229 5.16 11.48 15.02
CA LEU A 229 5.31 11.04 16.39
C LEU A 229 4.84 12.13 17.36
N ILE A 230 4.40 11.73 18.56
CA ILE A 230 3.84 12.63 19.58
C ILE A 230 4.78 13.78 19.99
N ASP A 231 6.10 13.61 19.82
CA ASP A 231 7.12 14.62 20.13
C ASP A 231 7.33 15.65 19.00
N GLY A 232 6.56 15.55 17.91
CA GLY A 232 6.63 16.41 16.74
C GLY A 232 7.67 15.97 15.71
N SER A 233 8.27 14.79 15.84
CA SER A 233 9.11 14.22 14.80
C SER A 233 8.25 13.65 13.65
N ILE A 234 8.72 13.83 12.42
CA ILE A 234 8.10 13.31 11.20
C ILE A 234 8.84 12.03 10.80
N VAL A 235 8.07 10.97 10.55
CA VAL A 235 8.58 9.70 10.00
C VAL A 235 8.23 9.63 8.52
N ILE A 236 9.22 9.33 7.68
CA ILE A 236 9.09 9.34 6.21
C ILE A 236 9.64 8.03 5.63
N PRO A 237 8.83 7.26 4.88
CA PRO A 237 9.30 6.12 4.12
C PRO A 237 9.87 6.55 2.76
N ILE A 238 11.06 6.05 2.40
CA ILE A 238 11.65 6.21 1.08
C ILE A 238 12.18 4.85 0.63
N ASN A 239 11.54 4.27 -0.38
CA ASN A 239 11.78 2.88 -0.80
C ASN A 239 11.66 1.93 0.41
N ASN A 240 12.71 1.19 0.76
CA ASN A 240 12.77 0.28 1.91
C ASN A 240 13.45 0.89 3.14
N ASN A 241 13.62 2.21 3.18
CA ASN A 241 14.18 2.93 4.32
C ASN A 241 13.11 3.77 4.99
N VAL A 242 13.24 3.94 6.31
CA VAL A 242 12.40 4.84 7.11
C VAL A 242 13.32 5.87 7.76
N TYR A 243 12.99 7.14 7.56
CA TYR A 243 13.73 8.28 8.07
C TYR A 243 12.93 9.03 9.14
N LEU A 244 13.65 9.71 10.03
CA LEU A 244 13.11 10.59 11.05
C LEU A 244 13.63 12.01 10.83
N PHE A 245 12.77 13.01 11.05
CA PHE A 245 13.15 14.42 11.05
C PHE A 245 12.25 15.22 12.00
N ASN A 246 12.83 15.93 12.96
CA ASN A 246 12.11 16.85 13.83
C ASN A 246 12.31 18.30 13.34
N PRO A 247 11.27 18.97 12.82
CA PRO A 247 11.38 20.33 12.25
C PRO A 247 11.90 21.40 13.20
N LYS A 248 11.86 21.16 14.52
CA LYS A 248 12.33 22.11 15.53
C LYS A 248 13.78 21.86 15.97
N LYS A 249 14.33 20.68 15.71
CA LYS A 249 15.62 20.23 16.27
C LYS A 249 16.64 19.86 15.20
N ASP A 250 16.18 19.25 14.12
CA ASP A 250 17.05 18.60 13.14
C ASP A 250 17.33 19.50 11.94
N LYS A 251 18.54 19.36 11.40
CA LYS A 251 18.95 20.01 10.13
C LYS A 251 18.95 19.03 8.95
N GLN A 252 18.89 17.73 9.23
CA GLN A 252 18.99 16.66 8.24
C GLN A 252 18.19 15.45 8.70
N PHE A 253 17.72 14.65 7.74
CA PHE A 253 17.05 13.38 8.02
C PHE A 253 18.02 12.39 8.67
N ARG A 254 17.51 11.64 9.66
CA ARG A 254 18.22 10.54 10.30
C ARG A 254 17.57 9.22 9.89
N LEU A 255 18.39 8.23 9.50
CA LEU A 255 17.88 6.88 9.26
C LEU A 255 17.35 6.28 10.58
N LEU A 256 16.09 5.84 10.56
CA LEU A 256 15.45 5.12 11.66
C LEU A 256 15.58 3.61 11.47
N ALA A 257 15.31 3.13 10.25
CA ALA A 257 15.43 1.73 9.89
C ALA A 257 15.72 1.57 8.39
N ASN A 258 16.46 0.51 8.06
CA ASN A 258 16.67 0.00 6.71
C ASN A 258 16.21 -1.47 6.72
N PHE A 259 15.52 -1.89 5.67
CA PHE A 259 14.93 -3.22 5.58
C PHE A 259 15.51 -4.07 4.43
N ASP A 260 16.78 -3.89 4.06
CA ASP A 260 17.43 -4.68 3.01
C ASP A 260 17.39 -6.19 3.32
N ASP A 261 17.60 -6.59 4.59
CA ASP A 261 17.59 -7.99 5.04
C ASP A 261 16.20 -8.48 5.48
N ASP A 262 15.21 -7.60 5.47
CA ASP A 262 13.90 -7.84 6.06
C ASP A 262 12.83 -8.18 5.00
N ASN A 263 13.21 -8.34 3.73
CA ASN A 263 12.29 -8.59 2.62
C ASN A 263 11.15 -7.56 2.50
N LEU A 264 11.29 -6.36 3.08
CA LEU A 264 10.36 -5.25 2.88
C LEU A 264 10.86 -4.37 1.75
N GLN A 265 9.98 -4.09 0.79
CA GLN A 265 10.31 -3.34 -0.41
C GLN A 265 9.25 -2.27 -0.67
N LYS A 266 9.73 -1.10 -1.14
CA LYS A 266 8.88 0.02 -1.59
C LYS A 266 7.74 0.33 -0.62
N ILE A 267 8.08 0.81 0.57
CA ILE A 267 7.12 1.20 1.60
C ILE A 267 6.28 2.37 1.08
N THR A 268 4.97 2.17 0.98
CA THR A 268 4.07 3.15 0.33
C THR A 268 3.11 3.86 1.28
N ARG A 269 2.94 3.37 2.51
CA ARG A 269 2.18 3.99 3.60
C ARG A 269 2.88 3.83 4.92
N ILE A 270 2.66 4.77 5.82
CA ILE A 270 3.14 4.71 7.20
C ILE A 270 2.10 5.30 8.16
N ALA A 271 1.94 4.69 9.33
CA ALA A 271 1.06 5.18 10.38
C ALA A 271 1.63 4.88 11.76
N THR A 272 1.28 5.69 12.75
CA THR A 272 1.67 5.49 14.15
C THR A 272 0.45 5.60 15.05
N ASN A 273 0.50 4.95 16.22
CA ASN A 273 -0.50 5.18 17.27
C ASN A 273 -0.30 6.56 17.91
N GLU A 274 -1.30 7.01 18.65
CA GLU A 274 -1.38 8.37 19.21
C GLU A 274 -0.17 8.74 20.07
N ILE A 275 0.34 7.79 20.87
CA ILE A 275 1.50 8.00 21.74
C ILE A 275 2.86 7.72 21.08
N GLY A 276 2.90 7.32 19.81
CA GLY A 276 4.16 7.15 19.07
C GLY A 276 4.99 5.93 19.48
N THR A 277 4.36 4.85 19.96
CA THR A 277 5.04 3.62 20.41
C THR A 277 4.96 2.47 19.42
N MET A 278 4.18 2.60 18.35
CA MET A 278 4.04 1.58 17.31
C MET A 278 4.05 2.22 15.93
N LEU A 279 4.61 1.50 14.96
CA LEU A 279 4.67 1.90 13.57
C LEU A 279 4.05 0.82 12.68
N ALA A 280 3.01 1.17 11.96
CA ALA A 280 2.47 0.35 10.87
C ALA A 280 3.01 0.87 9.53
N LEU A 281 3.40 -0.04 8.65
CA LEU A 281 3.86 0.29 7.30
C LEU A 281 3.25 -0.66 6.27
N VAL A 282 3.11 -0.19 5.03
CA VAL A 282 2.66 -1.02 3.90
C VAL A 282 3.82 -1.24 2.96
N SER A 283 4.17 -2.50 2.74
CA SER A 283 5.21 -2.93 1.80
C SER A 283 4.57 -3.63 0.61
N GLU A 284 5.16 -3.48 -0.58
CA GLU A 284 4.90 -4.44 -1.67
C GLU A 284 5.44 -5.82 -1.26
N ILE A 285 4.83 -6.89 -1.77
CA ILE A 285 5.35 -8.24 -1.52
C ILE A 285 6.78 -8.40 -2.04
N SER A 286 7.56 -9.21 -1.32
CA SER A 286 8.98 -9.35 -1.59
C SER A 286 9.24 -10.05 -2.93
N PRO A 287 10.37 -9.76 -3.62
CA PRO A 287 10.81 -10.51 -4.79
C PRO A 287 10.90 -12.02 -4.54
N GLU A 288 11.36 -12.41 -3.35
CA GLU A 288 11.42 -13.82 -2.93
C GLU A 288 10.04 -14.48 -2.95
N GLU A 289 9.04 -13.79 -2.41
CA GLU A 289 7.68 -14.31 -2.34
C GLU A 289 7.04 -14.44 -3.73
N ILE A 290 7.28 -13.47 -4.61
CA ILE A 290 6.85 -13.54 -6.02
C ILE A 290 7.44 -14.77 -6.72
N VAL A 291 8.75 -15.00 -6.55
CA VAL A 291 9.42 -16.15 -7.17
C VAL A 291 9.00 -17.47 -6.50
N GLN A 292 8.67 -17.46 -5.21
CA GLN A 292 8.08 -18.62 -4.55
C GLN A 292 6.69 -18.95 -5.11
N GLN A 293 5.81 -17.95 -5.30
CA GLN A 293 4.50 -18.16 -5.91
C GLN A 293 4.62 -18.70 -7.32
N GLN A 294 5.61 -18.23 -8.08
CA GLN A 294 5.93 -18.73 -9.41
C GLN A 294 6.34 -20.21 -9.37
N LEU A 295 7.21 -20.59 -8.44
CA LEU A 295 7.66 -21.97 -8.28
C LEU A 295 6.51 -22.90 -7.87
N ASP A 296 5.67 -22.47 -6.94
CA ASP A 296 4.53 -23.23 -6.47
C ASP A 296 3.54 -23.48 -7.62
N ALA A 297 3.26 -22.46 -8.43
CA ALA A 297 2.43 -22.59 -9.63
C ALA A 297 3.07 -23.47 -10.71
N TYR A 298 4.39 -23.37 -10.90
CA TYR A 298 5.14 -24.25 -11.81
C TYR A 298 5.03 -25.72 -11.40
N ASN A 299 5.22 -26.02 -10.12
CA ASN A 299 5.11 -27.37 -9.57
C ASN A 299 3.67 -27.91 -9.59
N ALA A 300 2.68 -27.02 -9.42
CA ALA A 300 1.27 -27.36 -9.58
C ALA A 300 0.85 -27.52 -11.06
N ARG A 301 1.72 -27.12 -12.01
CA ARG A 301 1.41 -27.02 -13.45
C ARG A 301 0.20 -26.13 -13.74
N ASP A 302 -0.03 -25.12 -12.90
CA ASP A 302 -1.09 -24.14 -13.04
C ASP A 302 -0.61 -22.98 -13.92
N ILE A 303 -0.99 -23.01 -15.19
CA ILE A 303 -0.54 -22.00 -16.16
C ILE A 303 -1.05 -20.60 -15.84
N ASP A 304 -2.25 -20.47 -15.28
CA ASP A 304 -2.83 -19.14 -15.04
C ASP A 304 -2.20 -18.51 -13.80
N ALA A 305 -2.02 -19.28 -12.71
CA ALA A 305 -1.29 -18.82 -11.54
C ALA A 305 0.19 -18.53 -11.86
N PHE A 306 0.81 -19.35 -12.71
CA PHE A 306 2.20 -19.15 -13.13
C PHE A 306 2.33 -17.83 -13.90
N MET A 307 1.51 -17.61 -14.93
CA MET A 307 1.57 -16.39 -15.73
C MET A 307 1.20 -15.13 -14.96
N ALA A 308 0.40 -15.22 -13.89
CA ALA A 308 0.05 -14.10 -13.02
C ALA A 308 1.26 -13.51 -12.26
N THR A 309 2.36 -14.25 -12.14
CA THR A 309 3.59 -13.76 -11.49
C THR A 309 4.52 -12.97 -12.41
N TYR A 310 4.23 -12.92 -13.72
CA TYR A 310 5.08 -12.29 -14.73
C TYR A 310 4.48 -10.99 -15.25
N SER A 311 5.35 -10.04 -15.61
CA SER A 311 4.93 -8.82 -16.28
C SER A 311 4.49 -9.07 -17.72
N ASN A 312 3.64 -8.19 -18.26
CA ASN A 312 3.17 -8.29 -19.65
C ASN A 312 4.33 -8.28 -20.66
N ASN A 313 5.42 -7.61 -20.33
CA ASN A 313 6.63 -7.43 -21.14
C ASN A 313 7.80 -8.34 -20.69
N ILE A 314 7.51 -9.45 -20.02
CA ILE A 314 8.51 -10.42 -19.54
C ILE A 314 9.53 -10.80 -20.64
N LYS A 315 10.80 -10.87 -20.26
CA LYS A 315 11.89 -11.34 -21.13
C LYS A 315 12.62 -12.52 -20.52
N LEU A 316 12.73 -13.61 -21.28
CA LEU A 316 13.51 -14.79 -20.90
C LEU A 316 14.81 -14.81 -21.70
N TYR A 317 15.94 -15.00 -21.01
CA TYR A 317 17.28 -15.04 -21.59
C TYR A 317 17.99 -16.36 -21.25
N ASN A 318 18.85 -16.81 -22.15
CA ASN A 318 19.98 -17.68 -21.79
C ASN A 318 21.20 -16.79 -21.52
N PHE A 319 21.95 -17.13 -20.46
CA PHE A 319 23.18 -16.43 -20.15
C PHE A 319 24.19 -16.57 -21.31
N PRO A 320 24.93 -15.50 -21.65
CA PRO A 320 24.95 -14.19 -20.98
C PRO A 320 23.82 -13.23 -21.36
N ASN A 321 23.29 -13.28 -22.59
CA ASN A 321 22.37 -12.26 -23.10
C ASN A 321 21.56 -12.69 -24.34
N GLU A 322 21.41 -14.00 -24.58
CA GLU A 322 20.62 -14.51 -25.71
C GLU A 322 19.12 -14.44 -25.37
N LEU A 323 18.36 -13.62 -26.10
CA LEU A 323 16.91 -13.54 -25.91
C LEU A 323 16.23 -14.81 -26.43
N ARG A 324 15.49 -15.50 -25.55
CA ARG A 324 14.77 -16.74 -25.85
C ARG A 324 13.28 -16.51 -26.11
N THR A 325 12.66 -15.65 -25.32
CA THR A 325 11.21 -15.36 -25.40
C THR A 325 10.94 -13.95 -24.87
N GLU A 326 10.03 -13.23 -25.50
CA GLU A 326 9.57 -11.92 -25.07
C GLU A 326 8.03 -11.87 -25.10
N GLY A 327 7.46 -11.31 -24.05
CA GLY A 327 6.02 -11.12 -23.90
C GLY A 327 5.31 -12.30 -23.25
N GLN A 328 4.26 -11.97 -22.50
CA GLN A 328 3.49 -12.94 -21.71
C GLN A 328 2.76 -13.97 -22.58
N GLU A 329 2.22 -13.56 -23.74
CA GLU A 329 1.51 -14.48 -24.64
C GLU A 329 2.43 -15.57 -25.21
N ALA A 330 3.62 -15.18 -25.69
CA ALA A 330 4.61 -16.11 -26.23
C ALA A 330 5.08 -17.10 -25.16
N MET A 331 5.33 -16.60 -23.94
CA MET A 331 5.68 -17.44 -22.79
C MET A 331 4.55 -18.40 -22.41
N LYS A 332 3.30 -17.92 -22.32
CA LYS A 332 2.13 -18.75 -21.98
C LYS A 332 1.97 -19.90 -22.96
N ASN A 333 2.08 -19.64 -24.26
CA ASN A 333 1.97 -20.68 -25.29
C ASN A 333 3.07 -21.74 -25.17
N SER A 334 4.31 -21.34 -24.86
CA SER A 334 5.42 -22.29 -24.66
C SER A 334 5.23 -23.15 -23.40
N TYR A 335 4.79 -22.55 -22.29
CA TYR A 335 4.66 -23.26 -21.01
C TYR A 335 3.39 -24.12 -20.92
N LYS A 336 2.29 -23.70 -21.56
CA LYS A 336 1.03 -24.47 -21.57
C LYS A 336 1.25 -25.89 -22.10
N GLY A 337 1.85 -26.01 -23.30
CA GLY A 337 2.16 -27.32 -23.87
C GLY A 337 3.16 -28.11 -23.04
N PHE A 338 4.12 -27.44 -22.40
CA PHE A 338 5.09 -28.11 -21.53
C PHE A 338 4.43 -28.70 -20.27
N PHE A 339 3.53 -27.96 -19.61
CA PHE A 339 2.79 -28.40 -18.43
C PHE A 339 1.82 -29.55 -18.74
N GLU A 340 1.12 -29.49 -19.88
CA GLU A 340 0.20 -30.55 -20.33
C GLU A 340 0.94 -31.87 -20.62
N ASN A 341 2.15 -31.80 -21.18
CA ASN A 341 2.89 -32.98 -21.64
C ASN A 341 3.93 -33.54 -20.65
N THR A 342 4.19 -32.86 -19.53
CA THR A 342 5.23 -33.25 -18.56
C THR A 342 4.61 -33.59 -17.19
N PRO A 343 4.04 -34.80 -17.01
CA PRO A 343 3.29 -35.14 -15.81
C PRO A 343 4.14 -35.26 -14.54
N ASP A 344 5.43 -35.52 -14.68
CA ASP A 344 6.42 -35.63 -13.61
C ASP A 344 7.13 -34.31 -13.30
N LEU A 345 6.65 -33.19 -13.87
CA LEU A 345 7.28 -31.90 -13.72
C LEU A 345 7.38 -31.49 -12.25
N ASN A 346 8.60 -31.27 -11.79
CA ASN A 346 8.86 -30.75 -10.45
C ASN A 346 10.19 -30.00 -10.42
N CYS A 347 10.21 -28.87 -9.73
CA CYS A 347 11.40 -28.09 -9.44
C CYS A 347 11.58 -27.97 -7.93
N LYS A 348 12.79 -28.28 -7.46
CA LYS A 348 13.21 -28.10 -6.07
C LYS A 348 14.33 -27.06 -6.00
N ILE A 349 14.15 -26.05 -5.14
CA ILE A 349 15.20 -25.08 -4.85
C ILE A 349 16.25 -25.72 -3.93
N LEU A 350 17.48 -25.80 -4.40
CA LEU A 350 18.64 -26.26 -3.62
C LEU A 350 19.25 -25.12 -2.81
N LYS A 351 19.25 -23.91 -3.38
CA LYS A 351 19.72 -22.69 -2.73
C LYS A 351 19.05 -21.48 -3.38
N ARG A 352 18.62 -20.53 -2.55
CA ARG A 352 18.12 -19.21 -2.96
C ARG A 352 19.03 -18.13 -2.41
N ILE A 353 19.24 -17.07 -3.21
CA ILE A 353 19.89 -15.83 -2.81
C ILE A 353 18.98 -14.68 -3.23
N VAL A 354 18.70 -13.76 -2.32
CA VAL A 354 17.87 -12.57 -2.56
C VAL A 354 18.76 -11.34 -2.39
N THR A 355 18.69 -10.40 -3.33
CA THR A 355 19.43 -9.14 -3.26
C THR A 355 18.67 -8.03 -3.98
N GLY A 356 18.15 -7.06 -3.22
CA GLY A 356 17.30 -6.02 -3.77
C GLY A 356 16.13 -6.62 -4.55
N ASN A 357 16.05 -6.31 -5.85
CA ASN A 357 14.98 -6.79 -6.73
C ASN A 357 15.27 -8.12 -7.44
N LYS A 358 16.35 -8.83 -7.06
CA LYS A 358 16.82 -10.04 -7.73
C LYS A 358 16.73 -11.26 -6.84
N VAL A 359 16.33 -12.38 -7.43
CA VAL A 359 16.33 -13.70 -6.80
C VAL A 359 17.12 -14.66 -7.67
N ILE A 360 18.06 -15.38 -7.07
CA ILE A 360 18.89 -16.36 -7.75
C ILE A 360 18.60 -17.73 -7.14
N ASP A 361 18.03 -18.61 -7.94
CA ASP A 361 17.69 -19.96 -7.54
C ASP A 361 18.61 -20.96 -8.23
N HIS A 362 19.25 -21.81 -7.42
CA HIS A 362 19.87 -23.03 -7.88
C HIS A 362 18.82 -24.14 -7.77
N GLU A 363 18.38 -24.62 -8.93
CA GLU A 363 17.20 -25.46 -9.10
C GLU A 363 17.60 -26.88 -9.48
N LEU A 364 16.86 -27.86 -8.96
CA LEU A 364 16.87 -29.25 -9.40
C LEU A 364 15.52 -29.54 -10.06
N VAL A 365 15.53 -29.67 -11.39
CA VAL A 365 14.32 -29.85 -12.20
C VAL A 365 14.22 -31.31 -12.62
N THR A 366 13.05 -31.90 -12.40
CA THR A 366 12.64 -33.20 -12.91
C THR A 366 11.61 -32.99 -14.01
N ALA A 367 11.86 -33.57 -15.18
CA ALA A 367 10.97 -33.53 -16.32
C ALA A 367 11.26 -34.70 -17.27
N ASN A 368 10.21 -35.39 -17.74
CA ASN A 368 10.29 -36.47 -18.72
C ASN A 368 11.28 -37.58 -18.32
N GLY A 369 11.27 -37.97 -17.04
CA GLY A 369 12.13 -39.02 -16.48
C GLY A 369 13.59 -38.60 -16.25
N ASN A 370 13.96 -37.35 -16.54
CA ASN A 370 15.30 -36.82 -16.32
C ASN A 370 15.31 -35.82 -15.18
N THR A 371 16.42 -35.77 -14.44
CA THR A 371 16.68 -34.76 -13.43
C THR A 371 17.96 -34.01 -13.78
N PHE A 372 17.89 -32.68 -13.83
CA PHE A 372 19.03 -31.83 -14.14
C PHE A 372 19.05 -30.59 -13.24
N ARG A 373 20.22 -29.95 -13.15
CA ARG A 373 20.39 -28.70 -12.40
C ARG A 373 20.36 -27.51 -13.34
N ALA A 374 19.82 -26.40 -12.87
CA ALA A 374 19.86 -25.12 -13.55
C ALA A 374 20.02 -24.00 -12.52
N VAL A 375 20.47 -22.84 -12.97
CA VAL A 375 20.35 -21.60 -12.18
C VAL A 375 19.43 -20.64 -12.92
N ALA A 376 18.43 -20.12 -12.20
CA ALA A 376 17.53 -19.09 -12.69
C ALA A 376 17.77 -17.78 -11.92
N ILE A 377 17.97 -16.70 -12.65
CA ILE A 377 18.12 -15.34 -12.10
C ILE A 377 16.87 -14.57 -12.48
N TYR A 378 16.04 -14.26 -11.49
CA TYR A 378 14.82 -13.50 -11.62
C TYR A 378 15.07 -12.02 -11.30
N GLU A 379 14.49 -11.11 -12.08
CA GLU A 379 14.39 -9.70 -11.75
C GLU A 379 12.91 -9.34 -11.57
N VAL A 380 12.55 -8.79 -10.41
CA VAL A 380 11.18 -8.43 -10.04
C VAL A 380 11.05 -6.92 -10.05
N GLU A 381 9.99 -6.42 -10.69
CA GLU A 381 9.70 -5.00 -10.79
C GLU A 381 8.19 -4.80 -10.62
N ASN A 382 7.80 -3.86 -9.76
CA ASN A 382 6.38 -3.55 -9.46
C ASN A 382 5.57 -4.81 -9.08
N GLY A 383 6.15 -5.70 -8.27
CA GLY A 383 5.51 -6.93 -7.82
C GLY A 383 5.33 -8.01 -8.90
N LEU A 384 6.03 -7.93 -10.03
CA LEU A 384 5.98 -8.94 -11.09
C LEU A 384 7.39 -9.28 -11.58
N ILE A 385 7.62 -10.52 -11.98
CA ILE A 385 8.86 -10.95 -12.63
C ILE A 385 8.89 -10.31 -14.02
N SER A 386 9.85 -9.41 -14.26
CA SER A 386 10.02 -8.73 -15.54
C SER A 386 11.11 -9.35 -16.42
N LYS A 387 12.03 -10.10 -15.80
CA LYS A 387 13.10 -10.80 -16.52
C LYS A 387 13.52 -12.09 -15.82
N VAL A 388 13.84 -13.11 -16.61
CA VAL A 388 14.51 -14.33 -16.13
C VAL A 388 15.72 -14.63 -17.01
N THR A 389 16.85 -14.94 -16.39
CA THR A 389 18.06 -15.39 -17.09
C THR A 389 18.43 -16.79 -16.60
N PHE A 390 18.50 -17.75 -17.52
CA PHE A 390 18.89 -19.12 -17.21
C PHE A 390 20.39 -19.33 -17.45
N VAL A 391 21.06 -19.95 -16.49
CA VAL A 391 22.43 -20.47 -16.59
C VAL A 391 22.33 -21.99 -16.52
N ARG A 392 22.83 -22.67 -17.55
CA ARG A 392 22.69 -24.13 -17.72
C ARG A 392 24.02 -24.79 -17.99
#